data_AF-A0A6N7ADA4-F1
#
_entry.id   AF-A0A6N7ADA4-F1
#
_cell.length_a   1.000
_cell.length_b   1.000
_cell.length_c   1.000
_cell.angle_alpha   90.00
_cell.angle_beta   90.00
_cell.angle_gamma   90.00
#
_symmetry.space_group_name_H-M   'P 1'
#
loop_
_entity.id
_entity.type
_entity.pdbx_description
1 polymer ?
#
loop_
_entity_poly.entity_id
_entity_poly.type
_entity_poly.pdbx_seq_one_letter_code
_entity_poly.pdbx_strand_id
1 'polypeptide(L)'
;MKKYFAPVAVLLITALVLPGCGALIPAPLPTPLPPEMIGTEIVQTAAALAAQTALYAPSPTATLIPSRTPRPSETPRPTRTPSITPSPTVTFVVHVPSFITPSATRPYLSPTPSRPSENYTPKPLPTAIPVYGATVYSQTPANGTVFAPDDDFIATWLFSNDTDRIWDQHEVDFVYYEGDKFSAPGDWVVDLPKNVGPNQTVTISVRFIPPLLPGTYRTTYLLHEGNRYYIKVSLTIVVVVPTP
;
A
#
# COMPACT_ATOMS: atom_id res chain seq x y z
N MET A 1 66.98 -3.95 43.32
CA MET A 1 66.27 -3.17 42.27
C MET A 1 64.95 -3.80 41.78
N LYS A 2 64.55 -5.00 42.25
CA LYS A 2 63.35 -5.72 41.75
C LYS A 2 62.10 -5.61 42.64
N LYS A 3 62.21 -4.98 43.81
CA LYS A 3 61.13 -4.88 44.83
C LYS A 3 60.22 -3.65 44.67
N TYR A 4 60.65 -2.67 43.86
CA TYR A 4 59.87 -1.44 43.59
C TYR A 4 59.27 -1.41 42.18
N PHE A 5 59.56 -2.42 41.34
CA PHE A 5 59.09 -2.45 39.96
C PHE A 5 57.59 -2.77 39.86
N ALA A 6 57.08 -3.63 40.75
CA ALA A 6 55.66 -3.97 40.81
C ALA A 6 54.75 -2.81 41.25
N PRO A 7 55.03 -2.06 42.33
CA PRO A 7 54.16 -0.94 42.72
C PRO A 7 54.24 0.23 41.73
N VAL A 8 55.41 0.47 41.11
CA VAL A 8 55.57 1.55 40.12
C VAL A 8 54.85 1.20 38.81
N ALA A 9 54.87 -0.06 38.38
CA ALA A 9 54.11 -0.50 37.20
C ALA A 9 52.59 -0.45 37.42
N VAL A 10 52.11 -0.81 38.61
CA VAL A 10 50.67 -0.72 38.95
C VAL A 10 50.20 0.75 39.01
N LEU A 11 51.05 1.65 39.51
CA LEU A 11 50.75 3.08 39.58
C LEU A 11 50.79 3.77 38.20
N LEU A 12 51.63 3.30 37.28
CA LEU A 12 51.66 3.78 35.90
C LEU A 12 50.46 3.29 35.07
N ILE A 13 49.98 2.08 35.33
CA ILE A 13 48.81 1.50 34.62
C ILE A 13 47.50 2.11 35.14
N THR A 14 47.39 2.45 36.44
CA THR A 14 46.19 3.13 36.98
C THR A 14 46.07 4.59 36.53
N ALA A 15 47.18 5.28 36.25
CA ALA A 15 47.15 6.64 35.70
C ALA A 15 46.71 6.71 34.23
N LEU A 16 46.81 5.60 33.47
CA LEU A 16 46.49 5.57 32.04
C LEU A 16 45.02 5.24 31.74
N VAL A 17 44.21 4.92 32.76
CA VAL A 17 42.79 4.50 32.59
C VAL A 17 41.80 5.60 33.02
N LEU A 18 42.26 6.79 33.45
CA LEU A 18 41.38 7.89 33.87
C LEU A 18 41.54 9.19 33.06
N PRO A 19 41.13 9.20 31.79
CA PRO A 19 40.37 10.35 31.29
C PRO A 19 39.07 9.87 30.63
N GLY A 20 38.16 9.35 31.46
CA GLY A 20 36.80 9.02 31.08
C GLY A 20 35.77 9.76 31.91
N CYS A 21 36.06 11.00 32.31
CA CYS A 21 35.08 11.89 32.93
C CYS A 21 35.09 13.21 32.17
N GLY A 22 34.53 13.18 30.96
CA GLY A 22 34.05 14.39 30.31
C GLY A 22 32.80 14.84 31.08
N ALA A 23 32.89 16.01 31.71
CA ALA A 23 31.78 16.65 32.39
C ALA A 23 30.53 16.65 31.50
N LEU A 24 29.40 16.20 32.04
CA LEU A 24 28.08 16.36 31.44
C LEU A 24 27.74 17.85 31.46
N ILE A 25 28.17 18.57 30.43
CA ILE A 25 27.63 19.88 30.10
C ILE A 25 26.24 19.62 29.50
N PRO A 26 25.14 20.21 30.01
CA PRO A 26 23.89 20.18 29.29
C PRO A 26 24.12 20.88 27.94
N ALA A 27 23.88 20.17 26.84
CA ALA A 27 23.89 20.79 25.53
C ALA A 27 22.90 21.96 25.55
N PRO A 28 23.26 23.15 25.02
CA PRO A 28 22.28 24.20 24.83
C PRO A 28 21.16 23.66 23.93
N LEU A 29 19.92 23.82 24.39
CA LEU A 29 18.72 23.47 23.64
C LEU A 29 18.82 24.07 22.22
N PRO A 30 18.63 23.28 21.14
CA PRO A 30 18.71 23.83 19.80
C PRO A 30 17.67 24.95 19.67
N THR A 31 18.17 26.16 19.43
CA THR A 31 17.32 27.30 19.09
C THR A 31 16.63 26.96 17.78
N PRO A 32 15.28 27.07 17.68
CA PRO A 32 14.59 26.79 16.43
C PRO A 32 15.12 27.74 15.34
N LEU A 33 15.76 27.16 14.32
CA LEU A 33 16.24 27.89 13.16
C LEU A 33 15.02 28.37 12.35
N PRO A 34 14.99 29.64 11.90
CA PRO A 34 13.94 30.13 11.04
C PRO A 34 13.92 29.35 9.71
N PRO A 35 12.73 29.08 9.14
CA PRO A 35 12.54 28.13 8.03
C PRO A 35 13.21 28.51 6.70
N GLU A 36 13.84 29.68 6.59
CA GLU A 36 14.42 30.16 5.32
C GLU A 36 15.87 29.72 5.08
N MET A 37 16.53 29.04 6.03
CA MET A 37 17.94 28.64 5.87
C MET A 37 18.17 27.17 5.48
N ILE A 38 17.13 26.33 5.50
CA ILE A 38 17.23 24.88 5.20
C ILE A 38 17.40 24.62 3.69
N GLY A 39 16.92 25.52 2.83
CA GLY A 39 16.99 25.33 1.37
C GLY A 39 18.40 25.45 0.78
N THR A 40 19.30 26.18 1.43
CA THR A 40 20.57 26.58 0.82
C THR A 40 21.71 25.57 1.01
N GLU A 41 21.69 24.78 2.09
CA GLU A 41 22.74 23.80 2.38
C GLU A 41 22.63 22.51 1.55
N ILE A 42 21.41 22.15 1.14
CA ILE A 42 21.15 20.97 0.29
C ILE A 42 21.65 21.20 -1.14
N VAL A 43 21.50 22.43 -1.64
CA VAL A 43 21.93 22.80 -3.00
C VAL A 43 23.46 22.78 -3.14
N GLN A 44 24.19 23.25 -2.12
CA GLN A 44 25.66 23.21 -2.15
C GLN A 44 26.21 21.78 -2.00
N THR A 45 25.58 20.94 -1.18
CA THR A 45 26.02 19.54 -1.00
C THR A 45 25.78 18.69 -2.26
N ALA A 46 24.67 18.94 -2.98
CA ALA A 46 24.40 18.28 -4.25
C ALA A 46 25.42 18.65 -5.36
N ALA A 47 25.82 19.93 -5.43
CA ALA A 47 26.81 20.40 -6.40
C ALA A 47 28.22 19.82 -6.13
N ALA A 48 28.60 19.64 -4.87
CA ALA A 48 29.89 19.06 -4.50
C ALA A 48 30.00 17.55 -4.78
N LEU A 49 28.89 16.80 -4.65
CA LEU A 49 28.85 15.38 -5.02
C LEU A 49 28.87 15.18 -6.54
N ALA A 50 28.19 16.04 -7.31
CA ALA A 50 28.20 15.97 -8.77
C ALA A 50 29.59 16.24 -9.39
N ALA A 51 30.42 17.08 -8.75
CA ALA A 51 31.77 17.39 -9.24
C ALA A 51 32.76 16.22 -9.09
N GLN A 52 32.57 15.32 -8.12
CA GLN A 52 33.50 14.19 -7.89
C GLN A 52 33.24 13.01 -8.83
N THR A 53 32.03 12.86 -9.37
CA THR A 53 31.70 11.80 -10.34
C THR A 53 32.26 12.06 -11.73
N ALA A 54 32.75 13.27 -12.02
CA ALA A 54 33.37 13.61 -13.30
C ALA A 54 34.82 13.12 -13.44
N LEU A 55 35.50 12.78 -12.34
CA LEU A 55 36.91 12.34 -12.36
C LEU A 55 37.11 10.83 -12.49
N TYR A 56 36.03 10.05 -12.41
CA TYR A 56 36.04 8.59 -12.59
C TYR A 56 35.20 8.12 -13.78
N ALA A 57 34.86 9.02 -14.70
CA ALA A 57 34.28 8.63 -15.98
C ALA A 57 35.35 7.91 -16.83
N PRO A 58 35.11 6.68 -17.31
CA PRO A 58 36.03 6.01 -18.22
C PRO A 58 36.16 6.85 -19.50
N SER A 59 37.41 7.10 -19.92
CA SER A 59 37.73 7.76 -21.19
C SER A 59 36.99 7.07 -22.35
N PRO A 60 36.32 7.80 -23.26
CA PRO A 60 35.66 7.20 -24.39
C PRO A 60 36.73 6.60 -25.32
N THR A 61 36.90 5.29 -25.25
CA THR A 61 37.61 4.54 -26.29
C THR A 61 36.84 4.74 -27.59
N ALA A 62 37.51 5.21 -28.64
CA ALA A 62 36.92 5.42 -29.95
C ALA A 62 36.48 4.08 -30.56
N THR A 63 35.22 3.71 -30.34
CA THR A 63 34.58 2.60 -31.03
C THR A 63 34.39 2.99 -32.50
N LEU A 64 35.00 2.22 -33.41
CA LEU A 64 34.81 2.39 -34.86
C LEU A 64 33.32 2.26 -35.20
N ILE A 65 32.78 3.30 -35.83
CA ILE A 65 31.38 3.40 -36.25
C ILE A 65 31.21 2.50 -37.49
N PRO A 66 30.32 1.49 -37.50
CA PRO A 66 30.00 0.78 -38.73
C PRO A 66 29.25 1.72 -39.69
N SER A 67 29.76 1.80 -40.93
CA SER A 67 29.17 2.54 -42.04
C SER A 67 27.73 2.07 -42.33
N ARG A 68 26.83 3.01 -42.61
CA ARG A 68 25.42 2.73 -42.90
C ARG A 68 25.28 1.93 -44.19
N THR A 69 24.95 0.65 -44.07
CA THR A 69 24.35 -0.12 -45.18
C THR A 69 22.90 0.36 -45.35
N PRO A 70 22.49 0.88 -46.52
CA PRO A 70 21.10 1.25 -46.75
C PRO A 70 20.22 0.00 -46.72
N ARG A 71 19.22 0.00 -45.84
CA ARG A 71 18.17 -1.02 -45.77
C ARG A 71 17.33 -0.96 -47.06
N PRO A 72 17.00 -2.09 -47.71
CA PRO A 72 16.11 -2.09 -48.87
C PRO A 72 14.73 -1.52 -48.48
N SER A 73 14.21 -0.65 -49.34
CA SER A 73 12.89 -0.04 -49.21
C SER A 73 11.81 -1.12 -49.35
N GLU A 74 11.06 -1.37 -48.27
CA GLU A 74 9.92 -2.28 -48.31
C GLU A 74 8.79 -1.64 -49.13
N THR A 75 8.41 -2.31 -50.22
CA THR A 75 7.25 -1.97 -51.05
C THR A 75 5.98 -2.06 -50.20
N PRO A 76 5.10 -1.04 -50.19
CA PRO A 76 3.89 -1.08 -49.38
C PRO A 76 2.97 -2.21 -49.86
N ARG A 77 2.73 -3.17 -48.97
CA ARG A 77 1.68 -4.18 -49.12
C ARG A 77 0.31 -3.49 -49.05
N PRO A 78 -0.68 -3.85 -49.88
CA PRO A 78 -2.01 -3.26 -49.77
C PRO A 78 -2.61 -3.56 -48.39
N THR A 79 -2.76 -2.51 -47.59
CA THR A 79 -3.48 -2.55 -46.31
C THR A 79 -4.97 -2.70 -46.62
N ARG A 80 -5.55 -3.83 -46.22
CA ARG A 80 -7.02 -3.94 -46.15
C ARG A 80 -7.51 -3.01 -45.06
N THR A 81 -8.06 -1.87 -45.46
CA THR A 81 -8.85 -1.02 -44.55
C THR A 81 -10.03 -1.82 -44.04
N PRO A 82 -10.20 -2.04 -42.73
CA PRO A 82 -11.44 -2.59 -42.21
C PRO A 82 -12.55 -1.58 -42.51
N SER A 83 -13.44 -1.92 -43.44
CA SER A 83 -14.68 -1.17 -43.63
C SER A 83 -15.59 -1.53 -42.47
N ILE A 84 -15.69 -0.62 -41.50
CA ILE A 84 -16.75 -0.66 -40.48
C ILE A 84 -18.08 -0.46 -41.21
N THR A 85 -18.71 -1.58 -41.58
CA THR A 85 -20.09 -1.58 -42.02
C THR A 85 -20.94 -1.22 -40.80
N PRO A 86 -21.72 -0.12 -40.82
CA PRO A 86 -22.61 0.18 -39.71
C PRO A 86 -23.66 -0.94 -39.61
N SER A 87 -23.49 -1.82 -38.62
CA SER A 87 -24.55 -2.71 -38.17
C SER A 87 -25.68 -1.85 -37.60
N PRO A 88 -26.96 -2.16 -37.84
CA PRO A 88 -28.05 -1.39 -37.25
C PRO A 88 -27.91 -1.39 -35.72
N THR A 89 -27.60 -0.23 -35.17
CA THR A 89 -27.59 0.02 -33.73
C THR A 89 -29.01 -0.15 -33.22
N VAL A 90 -29.21 -1.09 -32.28
CA VAL A 90 -30.46 -1.16 -31.52
C VAL A 90 -30.50 0.07 -30.62
N THR A 91 -31.20 1.11 -31.06
CA THR A 91 -31.48 2.29 -30.25
C THR A 91 -32.45 1.91 -29.14
N PHE A 92 -31.94 1.61 -27.95
CA PHE A 92 -32.77 1.45 -26.77
C PHE A 92 -33.24 2.84 -26.31
N VAL A 93 -34.44 3.24 -26.72
CA VAL A 93 -35.09 4.45 -26.23
C VAL A 93 -35.57 4.17 -24.80
N VAL A 94 -34.80 4.60 -23.80
CA VAL A 94 -35.26 4.63 -22.41
C VAL A 94 -36.29 5.74 -22.29
N HIS A 95 -37.57 5.37 -22.34
CA HIS A 95 -38.64 6.24 -21.88
C HIS A 95 -38.50 6.37 -20.36
N VAL A 96 -37.90 7.47 -19.90
CA VAL A 96 -38.08 7.92 -18.52
C VAL A 96 -39.49 8.50 -18.40
N PRO A 97 -40.40 7.92 -17.59
CA PRO A 97 -41.65 8.57 -17.28
C PRO A 97 -41.36 9.85 -16.49
N SER A 98 -41.65 11.00 -17.09
CA SER A 98 -41.67 12.28 -16.41
C SER A 98 -42.83 12.29 -15.41
N PHE A 99 -42.54 11.97 -14.15
CA PHE A 99 -43.49 12.20 -13.06
C PHE A 99 -43.47 13.69 -12.70
N ILE A 100 -44.46 14.41 -13.20
CA ILE A 100 -44.87 15.71 -12.65
C ILE A 100 -45.23 15.54 -11.18
N THR A 101 -44.43 16.12 -10.28
CA THR A 101 -44.72 16.19 -8.85
C THR A 101 -45.81 17.25 -8.60
N PRO A 102 -47.03 16.88 -8.17
CA PRO A 102 -47.97 17.87 -7.67
C PRO A 102 -47.48 18.39 -6.31
N SER A 103 -47.29 19.70 -6.20
CA SER A 103 -47.07 20.39 -4.94
C SER A 103 -48.33 20.27 -4.07
N ALA A 104 -48.22 19.61 -2.92
CA ALA A 104 -49.34 19.36 -2.02
C ALA A 104 -49.68 20.60 -1.18
N THR A 105 -50.79 21.26 -1.52
CA THR A 105 -51.50 22.15 -0.60
C THR A 105 -52.24 21.28 0.43
N ARG A 106 -51.89 21.40 1.72
CA ARG A 106 -52.64 20.79 2.82
C ARG A 106 -54.08 21.35 2.85
N PRO A 107 -55.09 20.50 3.03
CA PRO A 107 -55.80 20.60 4.30
C PRO A 107 -56.32 19.27 4.88
N TYR A 108 -56.37 19.30 6.22
CA TYR A 108 -57.40 18.76 7.11
C TYR A 108 -57.64 17.24 7.21
N LEU A 109 -57.22 16.75 8.38
CA LEU A 109 -57.62 15.57 9.16
C LEU A 109 -58.86 14.78 8.70
N SER A 110 -58.66 13.48 8.49
CA SER A 110 -59.67 12.42 8.61
C SER A 110 -58.99 11.14 9.11
N PRO A 111 -59.68 10.27 9.87
CA PRO A 111 -59.06 9.16 10.59
C PRO A 111 -58.57 8.08 9.62
N THR A 112 -57.27 7.81 9.66
CA THR A 112 -56.60 6.80 8.85
C THR A 112 -57.12 5.39 9.22
N PRO A 113 -57.47 4.54 8.25
CA PRO A 113 -57.65 3.11 8.50
C PRO A 113 -56.30 2.52 8.93
N SER A 114 -56.27 1.82 10.06
CA SER A 114 -55.09 1.14 10.58
C SER A 114 -54.58 0.12 9.56
N ARG A 115 -53.50 0.47 8.87
CA ARG A 115 -52.73 -0.45 8.02
C ARG A 115 -52.29 -1.64 8.89
N PRO A 116 -52.52 -2.90 8.46
CA PRO A 116 -52.00 -4.04 9.19
C PRO A 116 -50.47 -3.90 9.28
N SER A 117 -49.95 -4.05 10.50
CA SER A 117 -48.53 -4.04 10.80
C SER A 117 -47.83 -5.05 9.89
N GLU A 118 -47.12 -4.58 8.87
CA GLU A 118 -46.12 -5.40 8.21
C GLU A 118 -45.13 -5.85 9.27
N ASN A 119 -45.03 -7.16 9.44
CA ASN A 119 -44.11 -7.83 10.34
C ASN A 119 -42.69 -7.53 9.84
N TYR A 120 -42.11 -6.41 10.29
CA TYR A 120 -40.70 -6.10 10.10
C TYR A 120 -39.92 -7.19 10.81
N THR A 121 -39.55 -8.22 10.06
CA THR A 121 -38.51 -9.15 10.49
C THR A 121 -37.25 -8.30 10.65
N PRO A 122 -36.68 -8.18 11.86
CA PRO A 122 -35.44 -7.43 12.04
C PRO A 122 -34.40 -8.06 11.12
N LYS A 123 -33.77 -7.24 10.26
CA LYS A 123 -32.57 -7.63 9.50
C LYS A 123 -31.64 -8.32 10.50
N PRO A 124 -31.25 -9.59 10.26
CA PRO A 124 -30.52 -10.35 11.26
C PRO A 124 -29.33 -9.52 11.73
N LEU A 125 -29.27 -9.29 13.05
CA LEU A 125 -28.13 -8.66 13.70
C LEU A 125 -26.89 -9.45 13.26
N PRO A 126 -25.82 -8.81 12.76
CA PRO A 126 -24.63 -9.53 12.33
C PRO A 126 -24.18 -10.41 13.49
N THR A 127 -24.31 -11.73 13.33
CA THR A 127 -23.74 -12.68 14.28
C THR A 127 -22.25 -12.41 14.27
N ALA A 128 -21.70 -11.93 15.38
CA ALA A 128 -20.28 -11.64 15.50
C ALA A 128 -19.51 -12.88 15.05
N ILE A 129 -18.80 -12.74 13.94
CA ILE A 129 -18.00 -13.82 13.39
C ILE A 129 -16.84 -14.04 14.36
N PRO A 130 -16.69 -15.23 15.00
CA PRO A 130 -15.54 -15.49 15.85
C PRO A 130 -14.30 -15.56 14.97
N VAL A 131 -13.33 -14.68 15.22
CA VAL A 131 -12.07 -14.56 14.50
C VAL A 131 -10.96 -15.03 15.45
N TYR A 132 -10.36 -16.19 15.19
CA TYR A 132 -9.30 -16.76 16.03
C TYR A 132 -8.39 -17.72 15.24
N GLY A 133 -7.15 -17.90 15.69
CA GLY A 133 -6.23 -18.91 15.16
C GLY A 133 -5.17 -18.40 14.18
N ALA A 134 -5.01 -17.09 14.06
CA ALA A 134 -3.92 -16.48 13.32
C ALA A 134 -3.45 -15.17 13.96
N THR A 135 -2.15 -14.88 13.83
CA THR A 135 -1.55 -13.59 14.22
C THR A 135 -0.87 -12.97 13.02
N VAL A 136 -1.03 -11.65 12.84
CA VAL A 136 -0.30 -10.88 11.83
C VAL A 136 0.94 -10.25 12.44
N TYR A 137 2.12 -10.59 11.92
CA TYR A 137 3.40 -10.05 12.41
C TYR A 137 3.78 -8.74 11.72
N SER A 138 3.45 -8.60 10.44
CA SER A 138 3.76 -7.38 9.69
C SER A 138 2.75 -7.15 8.57
N GLN A 139 2.59 -5.88 8.23
CA GLN A 139 1.86 -5.42 7.06
C GLN A 139 2.71 -4.38 6.33
N THR A 140 2.74 -4.45 5.00
CA THR A 140 3.34 -3.43 4.14
C THR A 140 2.40 -3.23 2.95
N PRO A 141 2.10 -2.00 2.51
CA PRO A 141 2.50 -0.73 3.12
C PRO A 141 1.83 -0.51 4.49
N ALA A 142 2.40 0.43 5.27
CA ALA A 142 1.80 0.83 6.53
C ALA A 142 0.45 1.52 6.29
N ASN A 143 -0.46 1.44 7.25
CA ASN A 143 -1.73 2.16 7.16
C ASN A 143 -1.49 3.67 7.09
N GLY A 144 -2.22 4.35 6.19
CA GLY A 144 -2.08 5.76 5.91
C GLY A 144 -0.98 6.11 4.90
N THR A 145 -0.33 5.11 4.29
CA THR A 145 0.63 5.35 3.20
C THR A 145 -0.05 6.10 2.05
N VAL A 146 0.67 7.09 1.52
CA VAL A 146 0.18 7.98 0.47
C VAL A 146 0.53 7.41 -0.89
N PHE A 147 -0.45 7.37 -1.79
CA PHE A 147 -0.29 6.92 -3.17
C PHE A 147 -0.82 7.96 -4.15
N ALA A 148 -0.25 7.96 -5.36
CA ALA A 148 -0.84 8.66 -6.48
C ALA A 148 -2.08 7.89 -6.99
N PRO A 149 -3.05 8.56 -7.63
CA PRO A 149 -4.18 7.87 -8.22
C PRO A 149 -3.72 6.95 -9.36
N ASP A 150 -4.31 5.76 -9.49
CA ASP A 150 -3.99 4.75 -10.51
C ASP A 150 -2.55 4.17 -10.45
N ASP A 151 -1.80 4.45 -9.38
CA ASP A 151 -0.44 3.94 -9.17
C ASP A 151 -0.47 2.60 -8.42
N ASP A 152 -0.35 1.49 -9.15
CA ASP A 152 -0.54 0.16 -8.59
C ASP A 152 0.55 -0.23 -7.58
N PHE A 153 0.15 -0.96 -6.53
CA PHE A 153 1.08 -1.43 -5.52
C PHE A 153 0.68 -2.80 -4.98
N ILE A 154 1.63 -3.48 -4.35
CA ILE A 154 1.40 -4.78 -3.70
C ILE A 154 1.37 -4.56 -2.19
N ALA A 155 0.27 -4.96 -1.55
CA ALA A 155 0.24 -5.09 -0.10
C ALA A 155 0.55 -6.52 0.31
N THR A 156 1.33 -6.68 1.36
CA THR A 156 1.75 -7.96 1.91
C THR A 156 1.46 -8.02 3.40
N TRP A 157 1.00 -9.16 3.86
CA TRP A 157 0.83 -9.47 5.28
C TRP A 157 1.59 -10.75 5.63
N LEU A 158 2.37 -10.72 6.72
CA LEU A 158 3.02 -11.90 7.28
C LEU A 158 2.13 -12.46 8.38
N PHE A 159 1.52 -13.61 8.14
CA PHE A 159 0.68 -14.33 9.08
C PHE A 159 1.43 -15.48 9.74
N SER A 160 1.00 -15.83 10.94
CA SER A 160 1.31 -17.10 11.61
C SER A 160 0.04 -17.92 11.75
N ASN A 161 0.18 -19.23 11.55
CA ASN A 161 -0.87 -20.20 11.81
C ASN A 161 -0.80 -20.61 13.28
N ASP A 162 -1.70 -20.08 14.10
CA ASP A 162 -1.78 -20.36 15.54
C ASP A 162 -2.78 -21.48 15.85
N THR A 163 -3.14 -22.28 14.84
CA THR A 163 -4.02 -23.46 14.98
C THR A 163 -3.21 -24.75 15.12
N ASP A 164 -3.91 -25.85 15.40
CA ASP A 164 -3.37 -27.21 15.40
C ASP A 164 -3.46 -27.91 14.02
N ARG A 165 -3.91 -27.19 12.98
CA ARG A 165 -4.14 -27.73 11.64
C ARG A 165 -3.17 -27.14 10.62
N ILE A 166 -2.99 -27.86 9.52
CA ILE A 166 -2.33 -27.33 8.33
C ILE A 166 -3.36 -26.49 7.59
N TRP A 167 -3.00 -25.26 7.23
CA TRP A 167 -3.72 -24.51 6.20
C TRP A 167 -3.28 -25.04 4.84
N ASP A 168 -4.21 -25.70 4.14
CA ASP A 168 -3.98 -26.11 2.77
C ASP A 168 -4.07 -24.90 1.83
N GLN A 169 -3.17 -24.84 0.85
CA GLN A 169 -3.06 -23.70 -0.05
C GLN A 169 -4.27 -23.52 -0.98
N HIS A 170 -5.07 -24.57 -1.17
CA HIS A 170 -6.25 -24.55 -2.03
C HIS A 170 -7.58 -24.55 -1.27
N GLU A 171 -7.54 -24.63 0.07
CA GLU A 171 -8.74 -24.62 0.92
C GLU A 171 -8.84 -23.37 1.81
N VAL A 172 -7.70 -22.70 2.04
CA VAL A 172 -7.64 -21.47 2.82
C VAL A 172 -7.51 -20.28 1.88
N ASP A 173 -8.52 -19.41 1.96
CA ASP A 173 -8.65 -18.23 1.11
C ASP A 173 -8.42 -16.95 1.92
N PHE A 174 -7.74 -15.98 1.31
CA PHE A 174 -7.65 -14.61 1.78
C PHE A 174 -8.54 -13.70 0.93
N VAL A 175 -9.68 -13.31 1.48
CA VAL A 175 -10.78 -12.73 0.68
C VAL A 175 -11.12 -11.32 1.13
N TYR A 176 -11.54 -10.49 0.17
CA TYR A 176 -12.18 -9.22 0.48
C TYR A 176 -13.42 -9.45 1.35
N TYR A 177 -13.50 -8.74 2.47
CA TYR A 177 -14.60 -8.85 3.43
C TYR A 177 -15.51 -7.61 3.39
N GLU A 178 -14.94 -6.41 3.56
CA GLU A 178 -15.70 -5.15 3.58
C GLU A 178 -14.82 -3.92 3.30
N GLY A 179 -15.46 -2.76 3.15
CA GLY A 179 -14.82 -1.46 2.93
C GLY A 179 -14.79 -1.04 1.47
N ASP A 180 -13.76 -0.29 1.10
CA ASP A 180 -13.53 0.15 -0.25
C ASP A 180 -12.94 -0.98 -1.11
N LYS A 181 -13.46 -1.15 -2.32
CA LYS A 181 -12.95 -2.13 -3.29
C LYS A 181 -12.00 -1.44 -4.26
N PHE A 182 -10.71 -1.53 -3.94
CA PHE A 182 -9.63 -1.01 -4.78
C PHE A 182 -8.50 -2.03 -5.00
N SER A 183 -8.75 -3.32 -4.73
CA SER A 183 -7.86 -4.37 -5.23
C SER A 183 -7.98 -4.48 -6.74
N ALA A 184 -6.90 -4.94 -7.38
CA ALA A 184 -6.91 -5.17 -8.81
C ALA A 184 -7.95 -6.25 -9.19
N PRO A 185 -8.51 -6.21 -10.42
CA PRO A 185 -9.47 -7.20 -10.87
C PRO A 185 -8.90 -8.62 -10.77
N GLY A 186 -9.58 -9.48 -10.01
CA GLY A 186 -9.14 -10.86 -9.74
C GLY A 186 -8.58 -11.08 -8.33
N ASP A 187 -8.06 -10.04 -7.68
CA ASP A 187 -7.41 -10.15 -6.35
C ASP A 187 -8.39 -9.95 -5.18
N TRP A 188 -9.68 -10.25 -5.37
CA TRP A 188 -10.70 -10.22 -4.30
C TRP A 188 -10.77 -11.54 -3.52
N VAL A 189 -10.15 -12.60 -4.04
CA VAL A 189 -9.90 -13.90 -3.38
C VAL A 189 -8.49 -14.30 -3.76
N VAL A 190 -7.66 -14.61 -2.76
CA VAL A 190 -6.27 -15.00 -2.96
C VAL A 190 -5.98 -16.29 -2.21
N ASP A 191 -5.59 -17.32 -2.95
CA ASP A 191 -5.10 -18.60 -2.43
C ASP A 191 -3.76 -18.41 -1.69
N LEU A 192 -3.43 -19.31 -0.77
CA LEU A 192 -2.10 -19.25 -0.16
C LEU A 192 -1.01 -19.63 -1.18
N PRO A 193 0.20 -19.05 -1.08
CA PRO A 193 1.31 -19.43 -1.94
C PRO A 193 1.92 -20.81 -1.61
N LYS A 194 1.55 -21.38 -0.45
CA LYS A 194 2.02 -22.68 0.05
C LYS A 194 1.12 -23.19 1.19
N ASN A 195 1.20 -24.47 1.47
CA ASN A 195 0.65 -25.05 2.70
C ASN A 195 1.39 -24.50 3.93
N VAL A 196 0.66 -24.27 5.02
CA VAL A 196 1.19 -23.64 6.25
C VAL A 196 0.85 -24.52 7.45
N GLY A 197 1.85 -25.18 8.02
CA GLY A 197 1.65 -26.00 9.22
C GLY A 197 1.41 -25.18 10.49
N PRO A 198 1.03 -25.85 11.61
CA PRO A 198 0.95 -25.23 12.93
C PRO A 198 2.23 -24.49 13.31
N ASN A 199 2.09 -23.28 13.84
CA ASN A 199 3.17 -22.35 14.23
C ASN A 199 4.11 -21.92 13.09
N GLN A 200 3.74 -22.18 11.83
CA GLN A 200 4.48 -21.67 10.68
C GLN A 200 3.91 -20.36 10.19
N THR A 201 4.70 -19.67 9.35
CA THR A 201 4.33 -18.38 8.78
C THR A 201 4.18 -18.42 7.25
N VAL A 202 3.36 -17.49 6.77
CA VAL A 202 3.10 -17.26 5.35
C VAL A 202 2.98 -15.78 5.08
N THR A 203 3.56 -15.33 3.96
CA THR A 203 3.33 -13.99 3.42
C THR A 203 2.28 -14.08 2.33
N ILE A 204 1.16 -13.40 2.51
CA ILE A 204 0.10 -13.30 1.50
C ILE A 204 0.18 -11.92 0.88
N SER A 205 0.05 -11.85 -0.45
CA SER A 205 0.17 -10.61 -1.23
C SER A 205 -1.10 -10.34 -2.01
N VAL A 206 -1.53 -9.08 -2.08
CA VAL A 206 -2.69 -8.64 -2.86
C VAL A 206 -2.29 -7.40 -3.64
N ARG A 207 -2.61 -7.35 -4.94
CA ARG A 207 -2.39 -6.15 -5.77
C ARG A 207 -3.53 -5.15 -5.58
N PHE A 208 -3.19 -3.88 -5.44
CA PHE A 208 -4.12 -2.78 -5.28
C PHE A 208 -3.89 -1.70 -6.33
N ILE A 209 -4.97 -1.04 -6.73
CA ILE A 209 -4.98 0.09 -7.65
C ILE A 209 -5.68 1.25 -6.92
N PRO A 210 -4.93 2.25 -6.41
CA PRO A 210 -5.50 3.41 -5.74
C PRO A 210 -6.59 4.09 -6.59
N PRO A 211 -7.76 4.43 -6.01
CA PRO A 211 -8.84 5.07 -6.75
C PRO A 211 -8.44 6.43 -7.37
N LEU A 212 -9.11 6.84 -8.45
CA LEU A 212 -8.81 8.11 -9.14
C LEU A 212 -9.11 9.36 -8.32
N LEU A 213 -10.08 9.28 -7.40
CA LEU A 213 -10.50 10.41 -6.58
C LEU A 213 -9.59 10.50 -5.34
N PRO A 214 -9.08 11.69 -4.99
CA PRO A 214 -8.33 11.86 -3.75
C PRO A 214 -9.23 11.57 -2.54
N GLY A 215 -8.64 10.97 -1.50
CA GLY A 215 -9.38 10.57 -0.31
C GLY A 215 -8.67 9.50 0.50
N THR A 216 -9.27 9.15 1.64
CA THR A 216 -8.80 8.04 2.47
C THR A 216 -9.65 6.82 2.16
N TYR A 217 -9.01 5.72 1.80
CA TYR A 217 -9.68 4.46 1.44
C TYR A 217 -9.25 3.37 2.41
N ARG A 218 -10.20 2.55 2.83
CA ARG A 218 -9.94 1.42 3.74
C ARG A 218 -10.62 0.16 3.23
N THR A 219 -9.84 -0.89 3.07
CA THR A 219 -10.31 -2.22 2.69
C THR A 219 -9.97 -3.23 3.78
N THR A 220 -10.84 -4.21 4.00
CA THR A 220 -10.67 -5.26 4.99
C THR A 220 -10.73 -6.61 4.32
N TYR A 221 -9.76 -7.46 4.61
CA TYR A 221 -9.66 -8.84 4.15
C TYR A 221 -9.82 -9.81 5.31
N LEU A 222 -10.27 -11.01 4.99
CA LEU A 222 -10.53 -12.10 5.92
C LEU A 222 -9.82 -13.36 5.44
N LEU A 223 -9.01 -13.97 6.30
CA LEU A 223 -8.44 -15.29 6.09
C LEU A 223 -9.43 -16.35 6.61
N HIS A 224 -9.82 -17.31 5.77
CA HIS A 224 -10.83 -18.30 6.16
C HIS A 224 -10.67 -19.65 5.44
N GLU A 225 -11.27 -20.69 6.01
CA GLU A 225 -11.37 -22.06 5.47
C GLU A 225 -12.84 -22.49 5.56
N GLY A 226 -13.57 -22.45 4.43
CA GLY A 226 -15.03 -22.67 4.44
C GLY A 226 -15.75 -21.73 5.41
N ASN A 227 -16.36 -22.27 6.47
CA ASN A 227 -17.04 -21.50 7.52
C ASN A 227 -16.15 -21.14 8.74
N ARG A 228 -14.86 -21.49 8.72
CA ARG A 228 -13.91 -21.12 9.78
C ARG A 228 -13.21 -19.82 9.42
N TYR A 229 -13.22 -18.87 10.33
CA TYR A 229 -12.68 -17.53 10.10
C TYR A 229 -11.50 -17.28 11.03
N TYR A 230 -10.31 -17.07 10.47
CA TYR A 230 -9.07 -17.02 11.25
C TYR A 230 -8.71 -15.61 11.72
N ILE A 231 -8.56 -14.66 10.78
CA ILE A 231 -8.18 -13.27 11.08
C ILE A 231 -8.75 -12.28 10.07
N LYS A 232 -9.13 -11.10 10.54
CA LYS A 232 -9.40 -9.93 9.69
C LYS A 232 -8.24 -8.95 9.78
N VAL A 233 -7.80 -8.42 8.64
CA VAL A 233 -6.82 -7.34 8.56
C VAL A 233 -7.36 -6.24 7.67
N SER A 234 -6.99 -4.99 7.95
CA SER A 234 -7.39 -3.86 7.14
C SER A 234 -6.21 -3.04 6.67
N LEU A 235 -6.25 -2.66 5.40
CA LEU A 235 -5.33 -1.71 4.79
C LEU A 235 -6.05 -0.38 4.60
N THR A 236 -5.45 0.68 5.11
CA THR A 236 -5.89 2.06 4.86
C THR A 236 -4.82 2.78 4.04
N ILE A 237 -5.23 3.46 2.98
CA ILE A 237 -4.35 4.30 2.14
C ILE A 237 -4.92 5.71 2.02
N VAL A 238 -4.05 6.66 1.68
CA VAL A 238 -4.44 8.03 1.35
C VAL A 238 -4.08 8.29 -0.11
N VAL A 239 -5.04 8.70 -0.91
CA VAL A 239 -4.81 9.10 -2.30
C VAL A 239 -4.78 10.62 -2.37
N VAL A 240 -3.70 11.16 -2.94
CA VAL A 240 -3.54 12.59 -3.20
C VAL A 240 -3.20 12.81 -4.66
N VAL A 241 -3.74 13.88 -5.26
CA VAL A 241 -3.35 14.29 -6.60
C VAL A 241 -1.96 14.92 -6.53
N PRO A 242 -0.96 14.48 -7.33
CA PRO A 242 0.35 15.13 -7.34
C PRO A 242 0.19 16.59 -7.77
N THR A 243 0.71 17.50 -6.97
CA THR A 243 0.82 18.91 -7.37
C THR A 243 1.89 19.03 -8.46
N PRO A 244 1.61 19.73 -9.57
CA PRO A 244 2.57 19.92 -10.66
C PRO A 244 3.80 20.74 -10.26
#